data_AF-A0A9X4RS60-F1
#
_entry.id   AF-A0A9X4RS60-F1
#
_cell.length_a   1.000
_cell.length_b   1.000
_cell.length_c   1.000
_cell.angle_alpha   90.00
_cell.angle_beta   90.00
_cell.angle_gamma   90.00
#
_symmetry.space_group_name_H-M   'P 1'
#
loop_
_entity.id
_entity.type
_entity.pdbx_description
1 polymer ?
#
loop_
_entity_poly.entity_id
_entity_poly.type
_entity_poly.pdbx_seq_one_letter_code
_entity_poly.pdbx_strand_id
1 'polypeptide(L)'
;MGILDAFKFKFNKSPTLSDSFENDSYANELSKNLALKASALNKVSNYIARSFSKAKFVIKGELDSNKKSWLFCLNVQPNPNQSSSVFLGEIAKKLIADGEVLIVSYQESLYIADSFSKKEARLTGQCH
;
A
#
# COMPACT_ATOMS: atom_id res chain seq x y z
N MET A 1 36.13 -26.02 -28.13
CA MET A 1 34.90 -26.43 -27.42
C MET A 1 34.58 -25.36 -26.39
N GLY A 2 33.58 -24.52 -26.68
CA GLY A 2 33.35 -23.26 -25.98
C GLY A 2 32.44 -23.40 -24.76
N ILE A 3 32.50 -22.41 -23.88
CA ILE A 3 31.64 -22.20 -22.71
C ILE A 3 30.12 -22.33 -22.99
N LEU A 4 29.70 -22.19 -24.25
CA LEU A 4 28.32 -22.36 -24.69
C LEU A 4 27.85 -23.83 -24.66
N ASP A 5 28.75 -24.81 -24.86
CA ASP A 5 28.41 -26.23 -24.75
C ASP A 5 28.21 -26.65 -23.29
N ALA A 6 29.03 -26.11 -22.38
CA ALA A 6 28.87 -26.33 -20.95
C ALA A 6 27.54 -25.76 -20.43
N PHE A 7 27.10 -24.62 -21.00
CA PHE A 7 25.82 -24.02 -20.67
C PHE A 7 24.65 -24.88 -21.20
N LYS A 8 24.72 -25.38 -22.44
CA LYS A 8 23.70 -26.28 -23.00
C LYS A 8 23.61 -27.62 -22.26
N PHE A 9 24.75 -28.17 -21.84
CA PHE A 9 24.80 -29.45 -21.11
C PHE A 9 24.12 -29.38 -19.73
N LYS A 10 24.23 -28.23 -19.05
CA LYS A 10 23.61 -27.99 -17.75
C LYS A 10 22.09 -27.78 -17.81
N PHE A 11 21.54 -27.54 -19.00
CA PHE A 11 20.11 -27.41 -19.22
C PHE A 11 19.42 -28.71 -19.70
N ASN A 12 20.17 -29.79 -19.98
CA ASN A 12 19.61 -31.01 -20.59
C ASN A 12 19.68 -32.28 -19.73
N LYS A 13 19.69 -32.16 -18.39
CA LYS A 13 19.66 -33.31 -17.47
C LYS A 13 18.67 -32.96 -16.34
N SER A 14 17.53 -33.60 -16.12
CA SER A 14 16.96 -34.92 -16.49
C SER A 14 15.43 -34.89 -16.35
N PRO A 15 14.64 -35.65 -17.14
CA PRO A 15 13.21 -35.86 -16.87
C PRO A 15 12.98 -37.27 -16.29
N THR A 16 12.79 -37.38 -14.97
CA THR A 16 12.13 -38.56 -14.38
C THR A 16 11.40 -38.11 -13.12
N LEU A 17 10.16 -37.65 -13.28
CA LEU A 17 9.14 -37.40 -12.24
C LEU A 17 7.77 -37.10 -12.90
N SER A 18 7.54 -37.54 -14.14
CA SER A 18 6.45 -37.03 -15.00
C SER A 18 5.09 -37.71 -14.84
N ASP A 19 4.97 -38.84 -14.16
CA ASP A 19 3.74 -39.67 -14.23
C ASP A 19 2.74 -39.49 -13.07
N SER A 20 2.93 -38.50 -12.20
CA SER A 20 2.01 -38.25 -11.07
C SER A 20 1.45 -36.81 -10.98
N PHE A 21 1.64 -35.96 -12.00
CA PHE A 21 1.40 -34.50 -11.90
C PHE A 21 0.41 -33.90 -12.91
N GLU A 22 -0.53 -34.66 -13.49
CA GLU A 22 -1.50 -34.05 -14.40
C GLU A 22 -2.53 -33.16 -13.68
N ASN A 23 -2.87 -33.45 -12.41
CA ASN A 23 -3.75 -32.59 -11.60
C ASN A 23 -3.02 -31.40 -10.93
N ASP A 24 -1.71 -31.49 -10.75
CA ASP A 24 -0.90 -30.46 -10.08
C ASP A 24 -0.46 -29.34 -11.03
N SER A 25 -0.48 -29.56 -12.34
CA SER A 25 -0.07 -28.54 -13.32
C SER A 25 -1.00 -27.33 -13.31
N TYR A 26 -2.32 -27.55 -13.36
CA TYR A 26 -3.31 -26.47 -13.37
C TYR A 26 -3.40 -25.74 -12.03
N ALA A 27 -3.36 -26.48 -10.91
CA ALA A 27 -3.33 -25.91 -9.57
C ALA A 27 -2.04 -25.09 -9.33
N ASN A 28 -0.89 -25.54 -9.87
CA ASN A 28 0.37 -24.79 -9.81
C ASN A 28 0.37 -23.54 -10.69
N GLU A 29 -0.23 -23.59 -11.88
CA GLU A 29 -0.36 -22.39 -12.70
C GLU A 29 -1.28 -21.36 -12.06
N LEU A 30 -2.41 -21.79 -11.48
CA LEU A 30 -3.31 -20.90 -10.75
C LEU A 30 -2.62 -20.28 -9.53
N SER A 31 -1.91 -21.09 -8.72
CA SER A 31 -1.20 -20.60 -7.53
C SER A 31 -0.06 -19.65 -7.90
N LYS A 32 0.70 -19.95 -8.97
CA LYS A 32 1.71 -19.03 -9.53
C LYS A 32 1.08 -17.72 -9.97
N ASN A 33 -0.03 -17.75 -10.70
CA ASN A 33 -0.74 -16.55 -11.14
C ASN A 33 -1.24 -15.70 -9.97
N LEU A 34 -1.80 -16.34 -8.92
CA LEU A 34 -2.20 -15.65 -7.70
C LEU A 34 -1.00 -15.02 -6.97
N ALA A 35 0.10 -15.76 -6.83
CA ALA A 35 1.32 -15.26 -6.21
C ALA A 35 1.94 -14.09 -6.98
N LEU A 36 1.91 -14.14 -8.32
CA LEU A 36 2.37 -13.06 -9.19
C LEU A 36 1.47 -11.83 -9.07
N LYS A 37 0.14 -12.01 -9.06
CA LYS A 37 -0.82 -10.92 -8.86
C LYS A 37 -0.66 -10.26 -7.48
N ALA A 38 -0.56 -11.05 -6.41
CA ALA A 38 -0.32 -10.54 -5.07
C ALA A 38 1.02 -9.79 -4.98
N SER A 39 2.07 -10.33 -5.58
CA SER A 39 3.38 -9.69 -5.65
C SER A 39 3.34 -8.37 -6.42
N ALA A 40 2.61 -8.33 -7.54
CA ALA A 40 2.42 -7.11 -8.32
C ALA A 40 1.66 -6.04 -7.53
N LEU A 41 0.57 -6.42 -6.85
CA LEU A 41 -0.21 -5.52 -5.99
C LEU A 41 0.67 -4.91 -4.89
N ASN A 42 1.45 -5.74 -4.19
CA ASN A 42 2.37 -5.29 -3.15
C ASN A 42 3.44 -4.34 -3.70
N LYS A 43 3.97 -4.60 -4.90
CA LYS A 43 4.94 -3.70 -5.55
C LYS A 43 4.32 -2.35 -5.88
N VAL A 44 3.12 -2.33 -6.47
CA VAL A 44 2.41 -1.09 -6.83
C VAL A 44 2.08 -0.30 -5.56
N SER A 45 1.55 -0.95 -4.53
CA SER A 45 1.25 -0.32 -3.23
C SER A 45 2.50 0.31 -2.61
N ASN A 46 3.62 -0.42 -2.57
CA ASN A 46 4.89 0.11 -2.06
C ASN A 46 5.43 1.27 -2.91
N TYR A 47 5.25 1.21 -4.23
CA TYR A 47 5.70 2.27 -5.12
C TYR A 47 4.90 3.56 -4.90
N ILE A 48 3.58 3.45 -4.80
CA ILE A 48 2.69 4.58 -4.51
C ILE A 48 2.99 5.15 -3.13
N ALA A 49 3.08 4.29 -2.11
CA ALA A 49 3.41 4.71 -0.75
C ALA A 49 4.73 5.47 -0.71
N ARG A 50 5.78 4.98 -1.37
CA ARG A 50 7.09 5.64 -1.42
C ARG A 50 7.07 6.97 -2.18
N SER A 51 6.22 7.09 -3.20
CA SER A 51 6.01 8.34 -3.92
C SER A 51 5.31 9.36 -3.02
N PHE A 52 4.25 8.93 -2.32
CA PHE A 52 3.49 9.76 -1.39
C PHE A 52 4.29 10.20 -0.17
N SER A 53 5.13 9.32 0.39
CA SER A 53 6.06 9.64 1.49
C SER A 53 7.04 10.78 1.17
N LYS A 54 7.27 11.08 -0.11
CA LYS A 54 8.16 12.16 -0.56
C LYS A 54 7.40 13.43 -0.96
N ALA A 55 6.07 13.37 -1.02
CA ALA A 55 5.25 14.52 -1.37
C ALA A 55 5.41 15.61 -0.31
N LYS A 56 5.43 16.87 -0.76
CA LYS A 56 5.46 18.03 0.12
C LYS A 56 4.23 18.88 -0.12
N PHE A 57 3.54 19.20 0.97
CA PHE A 57 2.40 20.10 0.94
C PHE A 57 2.88 21.54 1.00
N VAL A 58 2.40 22.36 0.06
CA VAL A 58 2.70 23.79 0.00
C VAL A 58 1.38 24.53 -0.19
N ILE A 59 1.12 25.52 0.67
CA ILE A 59 -0.03 26.41 0.55
C ILE A 59 0.46 27.72 -0.10
N LYS A 60 -0.22 28.17 -1.16
CA LYS A 60 0.05 29.48 -1.78
C LYS A 60 -0.82 30.54 -1.12
N GLY A 61 -0.22 31.67 -0.72
CA GLY A 61 -0.91 32.82 -0.13
C GLY A 61 -0.44 33.17 1.28
N GLU A 62 -1.14 34.11 1.93
CA GLU A 62 -0.89 34.45 3.33
C GLU A 62 -1.18 33.26 4.25
N LEU A 63 -0.23 32.98 5.13
CA LEU A 63 -0.22 31.78 5.94
C LEU A 63 -0.47 32.15 7.40
N ASP A 64 -1.71 31.96 7.83
CA ASP A 64 -2.12 32.05 9.23
C ASP A 64 -1.28 31.10 10.10
N SER A 65 -1.13 31.44 11.37
CA SER A 65 -0.42 30.61 12.37
C SER A 65 -0.92 29.16 12.41
N ASN A 66 -2.24 28.96 12.31
CA ASN A 66 -2.83 27.61 12.27
C ASN A 66 -2.43 26.82 11.02
N LYS A 67 -2.40 27.47 9.85
CA LYS A 67 -2.00 26.83 8.58
C LYS A 67 -0.53 26.44 8.60
N LYS A 68 0.33 27.26 9.23
CA LYS A 68 1.75 26.93 9.44
C LYS A 68 1.93 25.67 10.28
N SER A 69 1.17 25.55 11.38
CA SER A 69 1.21 24.36 12.24
C SER A 69 0.80 23.10 11.47
N TRP A 70 -0.32 23.14 10.72
CA TRP A 70 -0.70 22.01 9.87
C TRP A 70 0.33 21.67 8.79
N LEU A 71 0.93 22.67 8.16
CA LEU A 71 1.97 22.45 7.16
C LEU A 71 3.21 21.79 7.77
N PHE A 72 3.54 22.13 9.01
CA PHE A 72 4.61 21.48 9.78
C PHE A 72 4.25 20.04 10.10
N CYS A 73 3.06 19.77 10.65
CA CYS A 73 2.61 18.41 10.96
C CYS A 73 2.61 17.52 9.71
N LEU A 74 2.10 18.01 8.59
CA LEU A 74 2.00 17.24 7.35
C LEU A 74 3.34 16.96 6.68
N ASN A 75 4.34 17.84 6.81
CA ASN A 75 5.63 17.70 6.12
C ASN A 75 6.80 17.24 6.99
N VAL A 76 6.71 17.40 8.32
CA VAL A 76 7.81 17.11 9.24
C VAL A 76 7.41 15.96 10.16
N GLN A 77 6.53 16.22 11.12
CA GLN A 77 6.15 15.27 12.13
C GLN A 77 4.66 15.41 12.47
N PRO A 78 3.82 14.50 11.97
CA PRO A 78 2.37 14.54 12.21
C PRO A 78 2.04 14.16 13.64
N ASN A 79 2.78 13.23 14.25
CA ASN A 79 2.63 12.89 15.65
C ASN A 79 3.97 12.45 16.26
N PRO A 80 4.10 12.38 17.59
CA PRO A 80 5.36 12.01 18.24
C PRO A 80 5.85 10.59 17.91
N ASN A 81 4.95 9.70 17.50
CA ASN A 81 5.24 8.28 17.29
C ASN A 81 5.73 7.97 15.86
N GLN A 82 5.53 8.87 14.89
CA GLN A 82 5.93 8.65 13.49
C GLN A 82 6.27 9.93 12.72
N SER A 83 7.13 9.80 11.71
CA SER A 83 7.47 10.89 10.79
C SER A 83 6.42 11.09 9.69
N SER A 84 6.42 12.26 9.04
CA SER A 84 5.52 12.57 7.91
C SER A 84 5.60 11.51 6.80
N SER A 85 6.81 11.07 6.45
CA SER A 85 7.01 10.04 5.43
C SER A 85 6.29 8.73 5.74
N VAL A 86 6.33 8.29 7.00
CA VAL A 86 5.68 7.04 7.45
C VAL A 86 4.17 7.22 7.42
N PHE A 87 3.68 8.32 8.01
CA PHE A 87 2.26 8.68 8.06
C PHE A 87 1.62 8.76 6.67
N LEU A 88 2.25 9.46 5.72
CA LEU A 88 1.76 9.57 4.34
C LEU A 88 1.81 8.23 3.59
N GLY A 89 2.82 7.40 3.89
CA GLY A 89 2.91 6.05 3.35
C GLY A 89 1.79 5.15 3.85
N GLU A 90 1.42 5.24 5.13
CA GLU A 90 0.30 4.50 5.71
C GLU A 90 -1.05 4.96 5.15
N ILE A 91 -1.24 6.27 4.99
CA ILE A 91 -2.42 6.83 4.31
C ILE A 91 -2.57 6.24 2.91
N ALA A 92 -1.51 6.23 2.12
CA ALA A 92 -1.55 5.68 0.77
C ALA A 92 -1.89 4.19 0.76
N LYS A 93 -1.34 3.41 1.70
CA LYS A 93 -1.64 1.97 1.82
C LYS A 93 -3.09 1.70 2.21
N LYS A 94 -3.62 2.42 3.23
CA LYS A 94 -5.03 2.29 3.65
C LYS A 94 -5.98 2.72 2.56
N LEU A 95 -5.69 3.81 1.84
CA LEU A 95 -6.50 4.25 0.70
C LEU A 95 -6.55 3.20 -0.43
N ILE A 96 -5.45 2.49 -0.70
CA ILE A 96 -5.43 1.43 -1.72
C ILE A 96 -6.21 0.19 -1.25
N ALA A 97 -6.15 -0.13 0.05
CA ALA A 97 -6.79 -1.32 0.60
C ALA A 97 -8.30 -1.13 0.84
N ASP A 98 -8.67 -0.04 1.52
CA ASP A 98 -10.01 0.19 2.06
C ASP A 98 -10.78 1.25 1.24
N GLY A 99 -10.09 2.01 0.38
CA GLY A 99 -10.68 3.10 -0.41
C GLY A 99 -10.89 4.41 0.37
N GLU A 100 -10.81 4.36 1.70
CA GLU A 100 -11.01 5.51 2.57
C GLU A 100 -10.06 5.49 3.78
N VAL A 101 -9.81 6.65 4.38
CA VAL A 101 -8.98 6.78 5.58
C VAL A 101 -9.50 7.91 6.46
N LEU A 102 -9.56 7.66 7.77
CA LEU A 102 -9.93 8.67 8.75
C LEU A 102 -8.67 9.16 9.49
N ILE A 103 -8.47 10.47 9.45
CA ILE A 103 -7.41 11.16 10.19
C ILE A 103 -8.06 11.96 11.31
N VAL A 104 -7.61 11.74 12.54
CA VAL A 104 -8.08 12.43 13.74
C VAL A 104 -7.01 13.39 14.22
N SER A 105 -7.40 14.64 14.43
CA SER A 105 -6.55 15.64 15.07
C SER A 105 -6.76 15.62 16.59
N TYR A 106 -5.70 15.42 17.36
CA TYR A 106 -5.72 15.47 18.82
C TYR A 106 -4.47 16.19 19.32
N GLN A 107 -4.65 17.24 20.15
CA GLN A 107 -3.55 18.04 20.71
C GLN A 107 -2.49 18.44 19.67
N GLU A 108 -2.94 19.07 18.57
CA GLU A 108 -2.09 19.51 17.45
C GLU A 108 -1.36 18.39 16.69
N SER A 109 -1.60 17.11 17.03
CA SER A 109 -1.06 15.94 16.35
C SER A 109 -2.11 15.24 15.49
N LEU A 110 -1.65 14.53 14.47
CA LEU A 110 -2.47 13.79 13.51
C LEU A 110 -2.28 12.29 13.68
N TYR A 111 -3.38 11.58 13.85
CA TYR A 111 -3.42 10.13 14.03
C TYR A 111 -4.30 9.49 12.96
N ILE A 112 -3.89 8.32 12.48
CA ILE A 112 -4.67 7.53 11.53
C ILE A 112 -5.50 6.54 12.35
N ALA A 113 -6.81 6.51 12.12
CA ALA A 113 -7.67 5.52 12.78
C ALA A 113 -7.43 4.12 12.20
N ASP A 114 -7.41 3.10 13.05
CA ASP A 114 -7.30 1.69 12.61
C ASP A 114 -8.57 1.20 11.93
N SER A 115 -9.72 1.61 12.44
CA SER A 115 -11.03 1.34 11.84
C SER A 115 -11.97 2.48 12.21
N PHE A 116 -12.91 2.77 11.32
CA PHE A 116 -13.99 3.69 11.58
C PHE A 116 -15.27 3.16 10.92
N SER A 117 -16.42 3.53 11.45
CA SER A 117 -17.71 3.23 10.84
C SER A 117 -18.50 4.52 10.73
N LYS A 118 -19.06 4.77 9.54
CA LYS A 118 -19.93 5.91 9.32
C LYS A 118 -21.36 5.49 9.65
N LYS A 119 -21.90 6.01 10.75
CA LYS A 119 -23.33 5.87 11.03
C LYS A 119 -24.09 6.93 10.24
N GLU A 120 -24.60 6.56 9.07
CA GLU A 120 -25.50 7.42 8.31
C GLU A 120 -26.86 7.49 9.03
N ALA A 121 -27.03 8.48 9.90
CA ALA A 121 -28.35 8.83 10.40
C ALA A 121 -29.13 9.50 9.26
N ARG A 122 -29.87 8.70 8.48
CA ARG A 122 -31.00 9.24 7.73
C ARG A 122 -31.98 9.77 8.77
N LEU A 123 -32.09 11.10 8.89
CA LEU A 123 -33.19 11.74 9.58
C LEU A 123 -34.47 11.38 8.82
N THR A 124 -35.00 10.19 9.09
CA THR A 124 -36.33 9.81 8.63
C THR A 124 -37.25 10.64 9.48
N GLY A 125 -37.76 11.73 8.91
CA GLY A 125 -38.76 12.58 9.55
C GLY A 125 -39.99 11.75 9.86
N GLN A 126 -40.00 11.09 11.01
CA GLN A 126 -41.24 10.70 11.66
C GLN A 126 -41.82 11.98 12.25
N CYS A 127 -42.47 12.76 11.39
CA CYS A 127 -43.49 13.69 11.83
C CYS A 127 -44.63 12.81 12.36
N HIS A 128 -44.76 12.76 13.69
CA HIS A 128 -45.95 12.21 14.32
C HIS A 128 -47.05 13.26 14.38
#